data_AF-A0A352CKH9-F1
#
_entry.id   AF-A0A352CKH9-F1
#
_cell.length_a   1.000
_cell.length_b   1.000
_cell.length_c   1.000
_cell.angle_alpha   90.00
_cell.angle_beta   90.00
_cell.angle_gamma   90.00
#
_symmetry.space_group_name_H-M   'P 1'
#
loop_
_entity.id
_entity.type
_entity.pdbx_description
1 polymer ?
#
loop_
_entity_poly.entity_id
_entity_poly.type
_entity_poly.pdbx_seq_one_letter_code
_entity_poly.pdbx_strand_id
1 'polypeptide(L)' 'MKHIFHCIDAHTCGNPVRVVKEGGPVLSGATMSERRQHFL' A
#
# COMPACT_ATOMS: atom_id res chain seq x y z
N MET A 1 16.91 -11.72 2.20
CA MET A 1 16.56 -10.49 2.96
C MET A 1 15.10 -10.59 3.41
N LYS A 2 14.75 -10.07 4.58
CA LYS A 2 13.37 -10.05 5.07
C LYS A 2 12.80 -8.64 4.84
N HIS A 3 11.63 -8.56 4.21
CA HIS A 3 10.87 -7.32 4.11
C HIS A 3 9.90 -7.25 5.29
N ILE A 4 9.79 -6.08 5.91
CA ILE A 4 8.90 -5.82 7.05
C ILE A 4 7.95 -4.71 6.63
N PHE A 5 6.65 -4.96 6.74
CA PHE A 5 5.59 -3.99 6.49
C PHE A 5 4.85 -3.72 7.78
N HIS A 6 4.64 -2.45 8.10
CA HIS A 6 3.79 -2.04 9.21
C HIS A 6 2.38 -1.83 8.66
N CYS A 7 1.48 -2.73 9.01
CA CYS A 7 0.11 -2.75 8.51
C CYS A 7 -0.89 -2.38 9.62
N ILE A 8 -1.96 -1.69 9.23
CA ILE A 8 -3.17 -1.51 10.03
C ILE A 8 -4.28 -2.29 9.34
N ASP A 9 -4.84 -3.25 10.06
CA ASP A 9 -5.95 -4.06 9.57
C ASP A 9 -7.28 -3.46 10.04
N ALA A 10 -8.26 -3.45 9.16
CA ALA A 10 -9.57 -2.88 9.37
C ALA A 10 -10.63 -3.64 8.56
N HIS A 11 -11.90 -3.23 8.69
CA HIS A 11 -12.95 -3.67 7.78
C HIS A 11 -13.97 -2.57 7.52
N THR A 12 -14.64 -2.65 6.37
CA THR A 12 -15.81 -1.84 6.05
C THR A 12 -16.97 -2.78 5.74
N CYS A 13 -17.99 -2.79 6.60
CA CYS A 13 -19.16 -3.69 6.49
C CYS A 13 -18.77 -5.17 6.31
N GLY A 14 -17.81 -5.66 7.10
CA GLY A 14 -17.31 -7.03 7.02
C GLY A 14 -16.27 -7.29 5.92
N ASN A 15 -16.05 -6.36 4.98
CA ASN A 15 -15.00 -6.50 3.98
C ASN A 15 -13.63 -6.14 4.57
N PRO A 16 -12.65 -7.04 4.57
CA PRO A 16 -11.34 -6.77 5.16
C PRO A 16 -10.57 -5.73 4.34
N VAL A 17 -9.91 -4.81 5.03
CA VAL A 17 -9.05 -3.77 4.47
C VAL A 17 -7.72 -3.82 5.21
N ARG A 18 -6.60 -3.80 4.47
CA ARG A 18 -5.26 -3.69 5.04
C ARG A 18 -4.58 -2.44 4.50
N VAL A 19 -4.20 -1.54 5.40
CA VAL A 19 -3.46 -0.32 5.07
C VAL A 19 -1.99 -0.54 5.40
N VAL A 20 -1.11 -0.43 4.41
CA VAL A 20 0.35 -0.44 4.61
C VAL A 20 0.78 0.98 4.97
N LYS A 21 1.21 1.20 6.21
CA LYS A 21 1.70 2.49 6.70
C LYS A 21 3.18 2.71 6.36
N GLU A 22 4.00 1.66 6.50
CA GLU A 22 5.45 1.71 6.31
C GLU A 22 5.98 0.40 5.70
N GLY A 23 7.17 0.46 5.09
CA GLY A 23 7.84 -0.68 4.46
C GLY A 23 7.56 -0.86 2.97
N GLY A 24 6.67 -0.04 2.39
CA GLY A 24 6.41 0.00 0.95
C GLY A 24 7.55 0.65 0.14
N PRO A 25 7.65 0.32 -1.16
CA PRO A 25 8.60 0.97 -2.05
C PRO A 25 8.21 2.43 -2.34
N VAL A 26 9.17 3.26 -2.74
CA VAL A 26 8.91 4.61 -3.22
C VAL A 26 8.28 4.54 -4.62
N LEU A 27 7.11 5.15 -4.80
CA LEU A 27 6.41 5.19 -6.08
C LEU A 27 6.61 6.53 -6.78
N SER A 28 7.05 6.46 -8.04
CA SER A 28 7.22 7.61 -8.93
C SER A 28 5.90 7.96 -9.64
N GLY A 29 5.69 9.24 -9.91
CA GLY A 29 4.49 9.75 -10.58
C GLY A 29 3.89 10.97 -9.87
N ALA A 30 3.40 11.92 -10.66
CA ALA A 30 2.72 13.12 -10.19
C ALA A 30 1.29 12.81 -9.73
N THR A 31 0.64 11.80 -10.31
CA THR A 31 -0.73 11.38 -9.96
C THR A 31 -0.78 10.01 -9.30
N MET A 32 -1.87 9.70 -8.58
CA MET A 32 -2.08 8.35 -8.03
C MET A 32 -2.19 7.28 -9.12
N SER A 33 -2.71 7.63 -10.30
CA SER A 33 -2.79 6.72 -11.44
C SER A 33 -1.40 6.36 -11.97
N GLU A 34 -0.50 7.34 -12.09
CA GLU A 34 0.90 7.10 -12.48
C GLU A 34 1.65 6.28 -11.42
N ARG A 35 1.48 6.59 -10.13
CA ARG A 35 2.08 5.80 -9.04
C ARG A 35 1.57 4.37 -9.03
N ARG A 36 0.29 4.16 -9.34
CA ARG A 36 -0.29 2.82 -9.52
C ARG A 36 0.33 2.11 -10.72
N GLN A 37 0.48 2.79 -11.86
CA GLN A 37 1.13 2.20 -13.06
C GLN A 37 2.60 1.87 -12.81
N HIS A 38 3.31 2.66 -12.01
CA HIS A 38 4.69 2.36 -11.60
C HIS A 38 4.79 1.17 -10.64
N PHE A 39 3.74 0.91 -9.84
CA PHE A 39 3.70 -0.20 -8.89
C PHE A 39 3.36 -1.54 -9.55
N LEU A 40 2.59 -1.52 -10.64
CA LEU A 40 2.13 -2.70 -11.39
C LEU A 40 3.18 -3.15 -12.41
#